data_AF-A0A2S0RH91-F1
#
_entry.id   AF-A0A2S0RH91-F1
#
_cell.length_a   1.000
_cell.length_b   1.000
_cell.length_c   1.000
_cell.angle_alpha   90.00
_cell.angle_beta   90.00
_cell.angle_gamma   90.00
#
_symmetry.space_group_name_H-M   'P 1'
#
loop_
_entity.id
_entity.type
_entity.pdbx_description
1 polymer ?
#
loop_
_entity_poly.entity_id
_entity_poly.type
_entity_poly.pdbx_seq_one_letter_code
_entity_poly.pdbx_strand_id
1 'polypeptide(L)'
;MTTPKKQQCRKNEYQKIGFDLKLSIIDQIANGQISINHAAKLHGISRSSISYWMRKLRTFEQNSKTMSKNQELKKLRERIEELEFIKDFQQDIIADFEVTTGIEMAKKSLPEALVKEIEKKKRDLLK
;
A
#
# COMPACT_ATOMS: atom_id res chain seq x y z
N MET A 1 -11.39 50.09 2.19
CA MET A 1 -11.06 48.67 1.93
C MET A 1 -10.52 48.55 0.50
N THR A 2 -9.21 48.69 0.31
CA THR A 2 -8.58 48.58 -1.03
C THR A 2 -8.33 47.10 -1.35
N THR A 3 -9.01 46.57 -2.37
CA THR A 3 -8.81 45.20 -2.85
C THR A 3 -7.43 45.07 -3.51
N PRO A 4 -6.61 44.06 -3.17
CA PRO A 4 -5.29 43.88 -3.78
C PRO A 4 -5.45 43.47 -5.25
N LYS A 5 -4.83 44.23 -6.16
CA LYS A 5 -4.77 43.91 -7.59
C LYS A 5 -4.05 42.56 -7.79
N LYS A 6 -4.77 41.54 -8.27
CA LYS A 6 -4.16 40.25 -8.64
C LYS A 6 -3.08 40.48 -9.69
N GLN A 7 -1.84 40.12 -9.38
CA GLN A 7 -0.75 40.10 -10.34
C GLN A 7 -1.14 39.19 -11.51
N GLN A 8 -0.94 39.65 -12.75
CA GLN A 8 -1.20 38.84 -13.93
C GLN A 8 -0.28 37.61 -13.92
N CYS A 9 -0.86 36.42 -13.80
CA CYS A 9 -0.12 35.18 -13.95
C CYS A 9 0.51 35.14 -15.34
N ARG A 10 1.84 34.95 -15.41
CA ARG A 10 2.54 34.78 -16.69
C ARG A 10 1.97 33.53 -17.38
N LYS A 11 1.61 33.65 -18.66
CA LYS A 11 1.21 32.49 -19.46
C LYS A 11 2.46 31.66 -19.72
N ASN A 12 2.41 30.38 -19.36
CA ASN A 12 3.49 29.46 -19.70
C ASN A 12 3.55 29.30 -21.22
N GLU A 13 4.75 29.32 -21.78
CA GLU A 13 4.96 29.01 -23.19
C GLU A 13 4.58 27.56 -23.48
N TYR A 14 4.02 27.35 -24.68
CA TYR A 14 3.59 26.02 -25.10
C TYR A 14 4.82 25.13 -25.34
N GLN A 15 5.03 24.15 -24.46
CA GLN A 15 6.01 23.11 -24.66
C GLN A 15 5.39 21.93 -25.42
N LYS A 16 5.84 21.71 -26.65
CA LYS A 16 5.39 20.58 -27.46
C LYS A 16 6.02 19.29 -26.96
N ILE A 17 5.24 18.51 -26.22
CA ILE A 17 5.68 17.24 -25.63
C ILE A 17 5.29 16.10 -26.57
N GLY A 18 6.28 15.24 -26.86
CA GLY A 18 6.11 14.04 -27.68
C GLY A 18 5.08 13.07 -27.09
N PHE A 19 4.42 12.30 -27.94
CA PHE A 19 3.36 11.38 -27.51
C PHE A 19 3.89 10.27 -26.59
N ASP A 20 5.04 9.69 -26.92
CA ASP A 20 5.67 8.62 -26.14
C ASP A 20 6.02 9.07 -24.71
N LEU A 21 6.52 10.30 -24.56
CA LEU A 21 6.81 10.87 -23.25
C LEU A 21 5.53 11.04 -22.42
N LYS A 22 4.39 11.39 -23.04
CA LYS A 22 3.10 11.45 -22.32
C LYS A 22 2.69 10.08 -21.80
N LEU A 23 2.83 9.04 -22.62
CA LEU A 23 2.50 7.67 -22.23
C LEU A 23 3.41 7.17 -21.11
N SER A 24 4.72 7.44 -21.20
CA SER A 24 5.69 7.09 -20.14
C SER A 24 5.35 7.77 -18.81
N ILE A 25 5.05 9.07 -18.83
CA ILE A 25 4.63 9.81 -17.62
C ILE A 25 3.34 9.21 -17.04
N ILE A 26 2.35 8.89 -17.88
CA ILE A 26 1.10 8.26 -17.43
C ILE A 26 1.39 6.91 -16.76
N ASP A 27 2.23 6.07 -17.36
CA ASP A 27 2.53 4.73 -16.85
C ASP A 27 3.27 4.78 -15.51
N GLN A 28 4.26 5.66 -15.38
CA GLN A 28 4.96 5.89 -14.10
C GLN A 28 4.02 6.36 -12.99
N ILE A 29 3.05 7.23 -13.31
CA ILE A 29 2.04 7.69 -12.36
C ILE A 29 1.04 6.57 -12.03
N ALA A 30 0.57 5.82 -13.02
CA ALA A 30 -0.41 4.75 -12.84
C ALA A 30 0.17 3.59 -12.01
N ASN A 31 1.47 3.31 -12.14
CA ASN A 31 2.19 2.34 -11.33
C ASN A 31 2.64 2.88 -9.97
N GLY A 32 2.37 4.16 -9.66
CA GLY A 32 2.69 4.77 -8.37
C GLY A 32 4.17 5.09 -8.14
N GLN A 33 5.00 5.05 -9.20
CA GLN A 33 6.44 5.37 -9.10
C GLN A 33 6.67 6.86 -8.83
N ILE A 34 5.85 7.72 -9.44
CA ILE A 34 5.89 9.17 -9.24
C ILE A 34 4.50 9.73 -8.99
N SER A 35 4.40 10.76 -8.16
CA SER A 35 3.16 11.51 -8.00
C SER A 35 2.95 12.50 -9.15
N ILE A 36 1.70 12.89 -9.40
CA ILE A 36 1.36 13.95 -10.37
C ILE A 36 2.10 15.25 -10.05
N ASN A 37 2.24 15.59 -8.76
CA ASN A 37 2.97 16.78 -8.32
C ASN A 37 4.46 16.69 -8.65
N HIS A 38 5.05 15.50 -8.47
CA HIS A 38 6.45 15.26 -8.79
C HIS A 38 6.68 15.32 -10.31
N ALA A 39 5.85 14.63 -11.10
CA ALA A 39 5.89 14.65 -12.55
C ALA A 39 5.74 16.07 -13.14
N ALA A 40 4.82 16.86 -12.57
CA ALA A 40 4.61 18.26 -12.96
C ALA A 40 5.86 19.12 -12.75
N LYS A 41 6.55 18.95 -11.61
CA LYS A 41 7.81 19.65 -11.33
C LYS A 41 8.95 19.16 -12.21
N LEU A 42 9.08 17.85 -12.38
CA LEU A 42 10.17 17.21 -13.13
C LEU A 42 10.16 17.61 -14.61
N HIS A 43 8.99 17.62 -15.23
CA HIS A 43 8.87 17.89 -16.67
C HIS A 43 8.41 19.32 -16.99
N GLY A 44 8.19 20.17 -15.99
CA GLY A 44 7.67 21.54 -16.19
C GLY A 44 6.23 21.59 -16.72
N ILE A 45 5.45 20.53 -16.50
CA ILE A 45 4.10 20.37 -17.07
C ILE A 45 3.07 20.73 -16.01
N SER A 46 2.00 21.41 -16.41
CA SER A 46 0.90 21.67 -15.48
C SER A 46 0.23 20.38 -15.01
N ARG A 47 -0.12 20.32 -13.73
CA ARG A 47 -0.86 19.18 -13.14
C ARG A 47 -2.17 18.90 -13.87
N SER A 48 -2.84 19.94 -14.35
CA SER A 48 -4.08 19.83 -15.12
C SER A 48 -3.86 19.19 -16.50
N SER A 49 -2.75 19.48 -17.17
CA SER A 49 -2.39 18.79 -18.43
C SER A 49 -2.14 17.30 -18.21
N ILE A 50 -1.41 16.94 -17.15
CA ILE A 50 -1.16 15.54 -16.79
C ILE A 50 -2.47 14.83 -16.46
N SER A 51 -3.32 15.44 -15.64
CA SER A 51 -4.65 14.92 -15.29
C SER A 51 -5.53 14.73 -16.54
N TYR A 52 -5.48 15.67 -17.48
CA TYR A 52 -6.17 15.56 -18.75
C TYR A 52 -5.67 14.38 -19.59
N TRP A 53 -4.35 14.18 -19.69
CA TRP A 53 -3.76 13.05 -20.40
C TRP A 53 -4.13 11.73 -19.74
N MET A 54 -4.07 11.63 -18.41
CA MET A 54 -4.52 10.43 -17.68
C MET A 54 -6.02 10.13 -17.91
N ARG A 55 -6.85 11.12 -18.22
CA ARG A 55 -8.26 10.89 -18.56
C ARG A 55 -8.46 10.47 -20.01
N LYS A 56 -7.64 10.97 -20.94
CA LYS A 56 -7.84 10.81 -22.39
C LYS A 56 -6.98 9.72 -23.04
N LEU A 57 -5.79 9.48 -22.51
CA LEU A 57 -4.78 8.58 -23.08
C LEU A 57 -4.56 7.32 -22.24
N ARG A 58 -5.27 7.18 -21.11
CA ARG A 58 -5.20 5.98 -20.28
C ARG A 58 -5.91 4.85 -21.01
N THR A 59 -5.13 3.86 -21.43
CA THR A 59 -5.61 2.68 -22.15
C THR A 59 -6.57 1.86 -21.27
N PHE A 60 -7.55 1.19 -21.90
CA PHE A 60 -8.45 0.26 -21.22
C PHE A 60 -7.68 -0.78 -20.37
N GLU A 61 -6.55 -1.27 -20.88
CA GLU A 61 -5.66 -2.20 -20.17
C GLU A 61 -5.06 -1.65 -18.87
N GLN A 62 -4.78 -0.34 -18.80
CA GLN A 62 -4.28 0.27 -17.55
C GLN A 62 -5.39 0.36 -16.49
N ASN A 63 -6.65 0.53 -16.92
CA ASN A 63 -7.81 0.48 -16.01
C ASN A 63 -8.04 -0.93 -15.47
N SER A 64 -8.00 -1.96 -16.34
CA SER A 64 -8.22 -3.35 -15.93
C SER A 64 -7.13 -3.87 -14.99
N LYS A 65 -5.84 -3.57 -15.28
CA LYS A 65 -4.70 -3.95 -14.42
C LYS A 65 -4.80 -3.35 -13.02
N THR A 66 -5.27 -2.10 -12.90
CA THR A 66 -5.44 -1.45 -11.58
C THR A 66 -6.50 -2.17 -10.74
N MET A 67 -7.63 -2.53 -11.35
CA MET A 67 -8.72 -3.25 -10.66
C MET A 67 -8.29 -4.66 -10.24
N SER A 68 -7.56 -5.38 -11.08
CA SER A 68 -7.02 -6.70 -10.78
C SER A 68 -6.03 -6.67 -9.60
N LYS A 69 -5.11 -5.71 -9.56
CA LYS A 69 -4.19 -5.53 -8.41
C LYS A 69 -4.94 -5.26 -7.10
N ASN A 70 -5.99 -4.45 -7.13
CA ASN A 70 -6.81 -4.19 -5.94
C ASN A 70 -7.52 -5.45 -5.44
N GLN A 71 -7.97 -6.32 -6.35
CA GLN A 71 -8.58 -7.60 -5.98
C GLN A 71 -7.55 -8.56 -5.36
N GLU A 72 -6.34 -8.64 -5.91
CA GLU A 72 -5.25 -9.43 -5.34
C GLU A 72 -4.85 -8.91 -3.95
N LEU A 73 -4.72 -7.60 -3.78
CA LEU A 73 -4.47 -6.98 -2.48
C LEU A 73 -5.56 -7.32 -1.47
N LYS A 74 -6.83 -7.35 -1.89
CA LYS A 74 -7.93 -7.74 -1.01
C LYS A 74 -7.79 -9.20 -0.57
N LYS A 75 -7.57 -10.13 -1.52
CA LYS A 75 -7.37 -11.56 -1.23
C LYS A 75 -6.18 -11.82 -0.29
N LEU A 76 -5.07 -11.11 -0.51
CA LEU A 76 -3.89 -11.24 0.35
C LEU A 76 -4.16 -10.74 1.77
N ARG A 77 -4.94 -9.66 1.94
CA ARG A 77 -5.33 -9.16 3.26
C ARG A 77 -6.24 -10.14 3.99
N GLU A 78 -7.27 -10.65 3.33
CA GLU A 78 -8.17 -11.67 3.88
C GLU A 78 -7.36 -12.91 4.30
N ARG A 79 -6.41 -13.35 3.48
CA ARG A 79 -5.55 -14.48 3.82
C ARG A 79 -4.64 -14.22 5.02
N ILE A 80 -4.12 -13.00 5.17
CA ILE A 80 -3.32 -12.63 6.35
C ILE A 80 -4.18 -12.68 7.61
N GLU A 81 -5.39 -12.12 7.57
CA GLU A 81 -6.32 -12.12 8.71
C GLU A 81 -6.70 -13.56 9.13
N GLU A 82 -6.99 -14.43 8.17
CA GLU A 82 -7.23 -15.86 8.43
C GLU A 82 -6.01 -16.53 9.10
N LEU A 83 -4.81 -16.26 8.62
CA LEU A 83 -3.58 -16.84 9.16
C LEU A 83 -3.26 -16.30 10.56
N GLU A 84 -3.52 -15.03 10.81
CA GLU A 84 -3.37 -14.40 12.13
C GLU A 84 -4.33 -15.03 13.15
N PHE A 85 -5.58 -15.27 12.76
CA PHE A 85 -6.56 -15.98 13.61
C PHE A 85 -6.11 -17.41 13.92
N ILE A 86 -5.72 -18.18 12.89
CA ILE A 86 -5.25 -19.56 13.08
C ILE A 86 -4.03 -19.60 14.00
N LYS A 87 -3.08 -18.66 13.81
CA LYS A 87 -1.89 -18.54 14.65
C LYS A 87 -2.27 -18.27 16.10
N ASP A 88 -3.15 -17.31 16.36
CA ASP A 88 -3.57 -16.96 17.73
C ASP A 88 -4.25 -18.15 18.42
N PHE A 89 -5.17 -18.82 17.72
CA PHE A 89 -5.84 -20.02 18.20
C PHE A 89 -4.87 -21.18 18.49
N GLN A 90 -3.88 -21.40 17.61
CA GLN A 90 -2.84 -22.41 17.84
C GLN A 90 -1.98 -22.08 19.07
N GLN A 91 -1.67 -20.80 19.31
CA GLN A 91 -0.91 -20.38 20.49
C GLN A 91 -1.68 -20.63 21.78
N ASP A 92 -2.99 -20.44 21.80
CA ASP A 92 -3.84 -20.77 22.96
C ASP A 92 -3.82 -22.27 23.25
N ILE A 93 -4.03 -23.10 22.23
CA ILE A 93 -3.96 -24.56 22.37
C ILE A 93 -2.59 -25.00 22.89
N ILE A 94 -1.51 -24.44 22.37
CA ILE A 94 -0.15 -24.77 22.82
C ILE A 94 0.02 -24.34 24.28
N ALA A 95 -0.41 -23.15 24.66
CA ALA A 95 -0.32 -22.67 26.03
C ALA A 95 -1.06 -23.60 27.01
N ASP A 96 -2.31 -23.95 26.70
CA ASP A 96 -3.13 -24.89 27.48
C ASP A 96 -2.48 -26.27 27.59
N PHE A 97 -1.97 -26.79 26.46
CA PHE A 97 -1.30 -28.08 26.41
C PHE A 97 -0.04 -28.10 27.29
N GLU A 98 0.81 -27.08 27.20
CA GLU A 98 2.03 -27.00 28.00
C GLU A 98 1.72 -26.83 29.49
N VAL A 99 0.67 -26.09 29.85
CA VAL A 99 0.21 -25.95 31.24
C VAL A 99 -0.32 -27.28 31.78
N THR A 100 -1.11 -28.00 30.98
CA THR A 100 -1.74 -29.27 31.39
C THR A 100 -0.72 -30.40 31.52
N THR A 101 0.24 -30.49 30.59
CA THR A 101 1.20 -31.60 30.53
C THR A 101 2.54 -31.31 31.20
N GLY A 102 2.88 -30.03 31.39
CA GLY A 102 4.18 -29.59 31.90
C GLY A 102 5.33 -29.70 30.89
N ILE A 103 5.07 -30.08 29.63
CA ILE A 103 6.09 -30.24 28.60
C ILE A 103 6.20 -28.96 27.79
N GLU A 104 7.36 -28.29 27.82
CA GLU A 104 7.62 -27.07 27.04
C GLU A 104 8.16 -27.39 25.65
N MET A 105 7.29 -27.43 24.64
CA MET A 105 7.66 -27.74 23.25
C MET A 105 7.90 -26.49 22.40
N ALA A 106 7.26 -25.36 22.75
CA ALA A 106 7.37 -24.11 22.00
C ALA A 106 8.81 -23.61 21.91
N LYS A 107 9.57 -23.64 23.02
CA LYS A 107 10.95 -23.16 23.11
C LYS A 107 11.92 -23.86 22.15
N LYS A 108 11.68 -25.13 21.83
CA LYS A 108 12.55 -25.93 20.95
C LYS A 108 12.19 -25.80 19.47
N SER A 109 10.92 -25.55 19.18
CA SER A 109 10.37 -25.70 17.82
C SER A 109 9.98 -24.38 17.15
N LEU A 110 9.84 -23.30 17.93
CA LEU A 110 9.33 -22.02 17.44
C LEU A 110 10.37 -20.89 17.55
N PRO A 111 10.30 -19.87 16.68
CA PRO A 111 11.09 -18.65 16.80
C PRO A 111 10.84 -17.91 18.12
N GLU A 112 11.86 -17.22 18.63
CA GLU A 112 11.85 -16.54 19.93
C GLU A 112 10.65 -15.58 20.11
N ALA A 113 10.23 -14.88 19.05
CA ALA A 113 9.06 -14.01 19.09
C ALA A 113 7.76 -14.75 19.45
N LEU A 114 7.53 -15.92 18.82
CA LEU A 114 6.32 -16.73 19.07
C LEU A 114 6.35 -17.39 20.44
N VAL A 115 7.55 -17.79 20.90
CA VAL A 115 7.74 -18.35 22.24
C VAL A 115 7.32 -17.33 23.31
N LYS A 116 7.78 -16.08 23.19
CA LYS A 116 7.41 -15.00 24.14
C LYS A 116 5.91 -14.73 24.17
N GLU A 117 5.24 -14.80 23.01
CA GLU A 117 3.79 -14.65 22.91
C GLU A 117 3.05 -15.80 23.64
N ILE A 118 3.48 -17.04 23.43
CA ILE A 118 2.91 -18.22 24.11
C ILE A 118 3.15 -18.15 25.62
N GLU A 119 4.36 -17.78 26.07
CA GLU A 119 4.67 -17.62 27.50
C GLU A 119 3.80 -16.53 28.17
N LYS A 120 3.41 -15.49 27.43
CA LYS A 120 2.46 -14.50 27.91
C LYS A 120 1.07 -15.13 28.10
N LYS A 121 0.55 -15.84 27.10
CA LYS A 121 -0.73 -16.55 27.18
C LYS A 121 -0.76 -17.58 28.32
N LYS A 122 0.31 -18.37 28.50
CA LYS A 122 0.48 -19.30 29.65
C LYS A 122 0.36 -18.58 31.00
N ARG A 123 1.01 -17.42 31.14
CA ARG A 123 0.93 -16.63 32.39
C ARG A 123 -0.47 -16.10 32.64
N ASP A 124 -1.21 -15.73 31.60
CA ASP A 124 -2.57 -15.24 31.73
C ASP A 124 -3.57 -16.35 32.11
N LEU A 125 -3.31 -17.60 31.72
CA LEU A 125 -4.10 -18.77 32.15
C LEU A 125 -3.86 -19.18 33.61
N LEU A 126 -2.68 -18.87 34.15
CA LEU A 126 -2.29 -19.20 35.53
C LEU A 126 -2.66 -18.09 36.54
N LYS A 127 -3.19 -16.97 36.08
CA LYS A 127 -3.73 -15.88 36.91
C LYS A 127 -5.17 -16.17 37.31
#